data_AF-A0A952A541-F1
#
_entry.id   AF-A0A952A541-F1
#
_cell.length_a   1.000
_cell.length_b   1.000
_cell.length_c   1.000
_cell.angle_alpha   90.00
_cell.angle_beta   90.00
_cell.angle_gamma   90.00
#
_symmetry.space_group_name_H-M   'P 1'
#
loop_
_entity.id
_entity.type
_entity.pdbx_description
1 polymer ?
#
loop_
_entity_poly.entity_id
_entity_poly.type
_entity_poly.pdbx_seq_one_letter_code
_entity_poly.pdbx_strand_id
1 'polypeptide(L)'
;GEPKPYEIVGLAPAGSLAASGADMAKFMIAHLADGGPLLSPETAKLMHTTTLTILPPLNRMALGFYEQRINGQTAIAHGGDTQWFHSNLVLFPKENVGLFISMNSSGKEGVTGPIRNTLFEGFADRYFPLERTIKAGVDEKTAAEHAKMLAGTYISSRRAESSFMKALELAGGMKIGLDAKGNLVLPFKNTGGEQSKWVETAPFVWEEVGGHGRMAAKLVDGKVDWVSIDAISAIMMLQRPAWYASPGWLTPGVLAGLAVLGLTALSWPIGAVVRRRYGAQLPFTGKDLKVFRLVRGFAAAVTAVLIGWAVTLVSMMGDFHLLGGAMDWAVYLLQIVGTIAFIGMVAVAAWSLLLVWTGRRGWFSKLWSILVLLAALVILWAAFAFHLISFGVQF
;
A
#
# COMPACT_ATOMS: atom_id res chain seq x y z
N GLY A 1 6.43 23.16 -6.34
CA GLY A 1 6.28 22.94 -7.78
C GLY A 1 5.44 24.06 -8.33
N GLU A 2 5.20 24.07 -9.64
CA GLU A 2 4.22 24.98 -10.21
C GLU A 2 2.83 24.71 -9.59
N PRO A 3 2.06 25.77 -9.29
CA PRO A 3 0.68 25.62 -8.84
C PRO A 3 -0.15 24.94 -9.92
N LYS A 4 -1.14 24.16 -9.50
CA LYS A 4 -2.06 23.46 -10.42
C LYS A 4 -3.45 24.10 -10.40
N PRO A 5 -4.22 23.98 -11.49
CA PRO A 5 -5.64 24.32 -11.50
C PRO A 5 -6.40 23.55 -10.41
N TYR A 6 -7.59 24.06 -10.04
CA TYR A 6 -8.45 23.38 -9.08
C TYR A 6 -8.79 21.96 -9.55
N GLU A 7 -8.66 21.00 -8.63
CA GLU A 7 -8.94 19.60 -8.87
C GLU A 7 -10.39 19.29 -8.52
N ILE A 8 -11.16 18.81 -9.50
CA ILE A 8 -12.55 18.40 -9.28
C ILE A 8 -12.55 16.95 -8.80
N VAL A 9 -12.91 16.75 -7.53
CA VAL A 9 -12.99 15.42 -6.91
C VAL A 9 -14.43 14.91 -6.97
N GLY A 10 -14.67 13.89 -7.80
CA GLY A 10 -15.99 13.27 -7.98
C GLY A 10 -16.46 12.35 -6.83
N LEU A 11 -15.60 12.12 -5.83
CA LEU A 11 -15.84 11.19 -4.71
C LEU A 11 -16.63 11.83 -3.56
N ALA A 12 -17.71 12.56 -3.86
CA ALA A 12 -18.60 13.08 -2.82
C ALA A 12 -19.29 11.94 -2.05
N PRO A 13 -19.43 12.01 -0.71
CA PRO A 13 -19.08 13.12 0.19
C PRO A 13 -17.67 13.05 0.79
N ALA A 14 -16.81 12.13 0.36
CA ALA A 14 -15.57 11.75 1.07
C ALA A 14 -14.35 12.68 0.85
N GLY A 15 -14.49 13.79 0.10
CA GLY A 15 -13.38 14.71 -0.14
C GLY A 15 -13.61 15.80 -1.19
N SER A 16 -14.85 16.06 -1.59
CA SER A 16 -15.19 16.98 -2.68
C SER A 16 -15.39 18.43 -2.25
N LEU A 17 -15.19 18.77 -0.97
CA LEU A 17 -15.37 20.12 -0.45
C LEU A 17 -14.24 21.05 -0.92
N ALA A 18 -14.60 22.23 -1.42
CA ALA A 18 -13.68 23.36 -1.60
C ALA A 18 -14.00 24.43 -0.56
N ALA A 19 -12.98 24.90 0.16
CA ALA A 19 -13.15 25.98 1.13
C ALA A 19 -11.90 26.88 1.19
N SER A 20 -12.12 28.16 1.47
CA SER A 20 -11.03 29.09 1.73
C SER A 20 -10.50 28.92 3.17
N GLY A 21 -9.30 29.43 3.42
CA GLY A 21 -8.79 29.50 4.80
C GLY A 21 -9.67 30.33 5.73
N ALA A 22 -10.34 31.37 5.21
CA ALA A 22 -11.26 32.20 5.99
C ALA A 22 -12.54 31.43 6.38
N ASP A 23 -13.06 30.58 5.49
CA ASP A 23 -14.23 29.74 5.81
C ASP A 23 -13.86 28.63 6.78
N MET A 24 -12.68 28.02 6.60
CA MET A 24 -12.15 27.04 7.56
C MET A 24 -11.88 27.67 8.93
N ALA A 25 -11.43 28.93 9.00
CA ALA A 25 -11.29 29.65 10.27
C ALA A 25 -12.63 29.80 11.00
N LYS A 26 -13.72 30.15 10.29
CA LYS A 26 -15.07 30.22 10.89
C LYS A 26 -15.54 28.84 11.39
N PHE A 27 -15.31 27.79 10.60
CA PHE A 27 -15.61 26.42 11.00
C PHE A 27 -14.85 25.99 12.26
N MET A 28 -13.55 26.30 12.31
CA MET A 28 -12.71 26.06 13.49
C MET A 28 -13.21 26.81 14.72
N ILE A 29 -13.53 28.10 14.58
CA ILE A 29 -14.08 28.93 15.68
C ILE A 29 -15.39 28.33 16.22
N ALA A 30 -16.28 27.86 15.33
CA ALA A 30 -17.52 27.21 15.77
C ALA A 30 -17.24 25.94 16.60
N HIS A 31 -16.31 25.08 16.17
CA HIS A 31 -15.95 23.89 16.95
C HIS A 31 -15.23 24.20 18.26
N LEU A 32 -14.40 25.25 18.32
CA LEU A 32 -13.77 25.71 19.56
C LEU A 32 -14.78 26.32 20.54
N ALA A 33 -15.91 26.83 20.03
CA ALA A 33 -17.05 27.31 20.81
C ALA A 33 -18.12 26.21 21.00
N ASP A 34 -17.70 24.96 21.20
CA ASP A 34 -18.57 23.79 21.42
C ASP A 34 -19.69 23.64 20.37
N GLY A 35 -19.36 23.82 19.09
CA GLY A 35 -20.30 23.71 17.98
C GLY A 35 -20.92 25.05 17.55
N GLY A 36 -20.83 26.09 18.40
CA GLY A 36 -21.26 27.44 18.09
C GLY A 36 -22.68 27.48 17.48
N PRO A 37 -22.91 28.24 16.39
CA PRO A 37 -24.21 28.27 15.74
C PRO A 37 -24.49 27.07 14.82
N LEU A 38 -23.54 26.13 14.66
CA LEU A 38 -23.63 25.03 13.70
C LEU A 38 -24.22 23.76 14.31
N LEU A 39 -23.85 23.47 15.56
CA LEU A 39 -24.16 22.21 16.24
C LEU A 39 -24.55 22.48 17.69
N SER A 40 -25.33 21.57 18.30
CA SER A 40 -25.49 21.59 19.76
C SER A 40 -24.16 21.24 20.44
N PRO A 41 -23.90 21.73 21.67
CA PRO A 41 -22.72 21.38 22.45
C PRO A 41 -22.53 19.88 22.64
N GLU A 42 -23.62 19.14 22.83
CA GLU A 42 -23.60 17.69 22.98
C GLU A 42 -23.12 16.99 21.71
N THR A 43 -23.53 17.51 20.54
CA THR A 43 -23.13 16.98 19.23
C THR A 43 -21.66 17.28 18.95
N ALA A 44 -21.19 18.49 19.23
CA ALA A 44 -19.78 18.86 19.07
C ALA A 44 -18.88 18.00 19.98
N LYS A 45 -19.25 17.83 21.25
CA LYS A 45 -18.52 16.98 22.20
C LYS A 45 -18.49 15.52 21.76
N LEU A 46 -19.60 15.01 21.22
CA LEU A 46 -19.65 13.67 20.65
C LEU A 46 -18.69 13.53 19.46
N MET A 47 -18.63 14.54 18.57
CA MET A 47 -17.70 14.55 17.43
C MET A 47 -16.23 14.57 17.84
N HIS A 48 -15.91 15.25 18.94
CA HIS A 48 -14.54 15.36 19.47
C HIS A 48 -14.12 14.15 20.31
N THR A 49 -15.03 13.18 20.50
CA THR A 49 -14.78 11.95 21.26
C THR A 49 -14.56 10.77 20.31
N THR A 50 -13.86 9.75 20.81
CA THR A 50 -13.68 8.49 20.09
C THR A 50 -14.65 7.41 20.59
N THR A 51 -15.13 6.58 19.68
CA THR A 51 -15.96 5.40 20.00
C THR A 51 -15.17 4.09 19.96
N LEU A 52 -13.92 4.11 19.46
CA LEU A 52 -13.11 2.92 19.23
C LEU A 52 -11.65 3.17 19.60
N THR A 53 -11.11 2.33 20.48
CA THR A 53 -9.68 2.34 20.83
C THR A 53 -9.06 0.99 20.47
N ILE A 54 -8.19 0.97 19.46
CA ILE A 54 -7.50 -0.25 18.99
C ILE A 54 -6.14 -0.40 19.67
N LEU A 55 -5.32 0.66 19.64
CA LEU A 55 -4.02 0.76 20.30
C LEU A 55 -4.05 1.93 21.29
N PRO A 56 -4.35 1.71 22.59
CA PRO A 56 -4.55 2.78 23.57
C PRO A 56 -3.44 3.84 23.67
N PRO A 57 -2.15 3.51 23.49
CA PRO A 57 -1.09 4.51 23.52
C PRO A 57 -1.15 5.52 22.36
N LEU A 58 -1.78 5.19 21.23
CA LEU A 58 -1.72 5.96 20.00
C LEU A 58 -2.95 6.84 19.79
N ASN A 59 -2.83 7.73 18.81
CA ASN A 59 -3.92 8.55 18.27
C ASN A 59 -5.10 7.68 17.79
N ARG A 60 -6.33 8.22 17.93
CA ARG A 60 -7.59 7.51 17.69
C ARG A 60 -8.48 8.26 16.71
N MET A 61 -9.35 7.54 16.01
CA MET A 61 -10.40 8.15 15.21
C MET A 61 -11.51 8.72 16.11
N ALA A 62 -11.93 9.95 15.84
CA ALA A 62 -13.14 10.56 16.37
C ALA A 62 -14.19 10.68 15.25
N LEU A 63 -15.33 11.34 15.47
CA LEU A 63 -16.34 11.45 14.40
C LEU A 63 -16.02 12.66 13.50
N GLY A 64 -15.41 12.39 12.35
CA GLY A 64 -15.01 13.43 11.39
C GLY A 64 -13.71 14.15 11.75
N PHE A 65 -13.02 13.71 12.81
CA PHE A 65 -11.69 14.16 13.22
C PHE A 65 -10.85 12.97 13.66
N TYR A 66 -9.56 13.19 13.83
CA TYR A 66 -8.66 12.28 14.51
C TYR A 66 -7.99 12.97 15.67
N GLU A 67 -7.77 12.23 16.76
CA GLU A 67 -7.00 12.69 17.89
C GLU A 67 -5.54 12.90 17.48
N GLN A 68 -4.92 13.97 17.96
CA GLN A 68 -3.50 14.22 17.75
C GLN A 68 -2.88 14.69 19.06
N ARG A 69 -2.03 13.85 19.66
CA ARG A 69 -1.32 14.20 20.89
C ARG A 69 0.05 14.77 20.56
N ILE A 70 0.39 15.91 21.17
CA ILE A 70 1.71 16.52 21.06
C ILE A 70 1.99 17.33 22.33
N ASN A 71 3.21 17.23 22.87
CA ASN A 71 3.67 18.02 24.03
C ASN A 71 2.67 18.08 25.21
N GLY A 72 2.05 16.94 25.55
CA GLY A 72 1.05 16.84 26.63
C GLY A 72 -0.33 17.39 26.27
N GLN A 73 -0.47 18.03 25.12
CA GLN A 73 -1.73 18.52 24.57
C GLN A 73 -2.47 17.43 23.81
N THR A 74 -3.80 17.52 23.85
CA THR A 74 -4.70 16.70 23.03
C THR A 74 -5.43 17.61 22.06
N ALA A 75 -5.10 17.48 20.78
CA ALA A 75 -5.77 18.14 19.68
C ALA A 75 -6.74 17.17 18.98
N ILE A 76 -7.64 17.75 18.19
CA ILE A 76 -8.37 17.04 17.14
C ILE A 76 -7.95 17.63 15.80
N ALA A 77 -7.82 16.79 14.79
CA ALA A 77 -7.30 17.18 13.49
C ALA A 77 -8.04 16.50 12.35
N HIS A 78 -7.92 17.06 11.16
CA HIS A 78 -8.28 16.35 9.93
C HIS A 78 -7.38 16.81 8.78
N GLY A 79 -6.76 15.85 8.10
CA GLY A 79 -5.98 16.06 6.89
C GLY A 79 -6.85 15.93 5.64
N GLY A 80 -6.37 16.46 4.52
CA GLY A 80 -6.98 16.27 3.21
C GLY A 80 -5.89 16.20 2.15
N ASP A 81 -5.89 15.15 1.35
CA ASP A 81 -4.91 14.94 0.29
C ASP A 81 -5.63 14.50 -0.98
N THR A 82 -5.55 15.34 -1.99
CA THR A 82 -5.94 15.03 -3.38
C THR A 82 -4.67 14.93 -4.23
N GLN A 83 -4.80 14.83 -5.56
CA GLN A 83 -3.62 14.80 -6.43
C GLN A 83 -2.77 16.08 -6.27
N TRP A 84 -3.41 17.24 -6.13
CA TRP A 84 -2.72 18.53 -6.07
C TRP A 84 -2.93 19.31 -4.78
N PHE A 85 -4.00 19.06 -4.02
CA PHE A 85 -4.31 19.81 -2.82
C PHE A 85 -3.98 19.03 -1.56
N HIS A 86 -3.22 19.67 -0.67
CA HIS A 86 -2.74 19.08 0.58
C HIS A 86 -3.07 20.02 1.73
N SER A 87 -4.01 19.62 2.58
CA SER A 87 -4.55 20.43 3.67
C SER A 87 -4.37 19.75 5.00
N ASN A 88 -4.28 20.54 6.07
CA ASN A 88 -4.34 20.06 7.44
C ASN A 88 -5.10 21.08 8.30
N LEU A 89 -6.05 20.58 9.08
CA LEU A 89 -6.79 21.32 10.09
C LEU A 89 -6.44 20.72 11.45
N VAL A 90 -6.11 21.56 12.43
CA VAL A 90 -5.86 21.12 13.81
C VAL A 90 -6.53 22.09 14.78
N LEU A 91 -7.19 21.56 15.80
CA LEU A 91 -7.85 22.30 16.87
C LEU A 91 -7.30 21.82 18.20
N PHE A 92 -6.97 22.77 19.08
CA PHE A 92 -6.66 22.55 20.49
C PHE A 92 -7.81 23.13 21.32
N PRO A 93 -8.89 22.35 21.59
CA PRO A 93 -10.09 22.90 22.21
C PRO A 93 -9.85 23.52 23.58
N LYS A 94 -9.00 22.90 24.41
CA LYS A 94 -8.64 23.40 25.75
C LYS A 94 -7.96 24.75 25.72
N GLU A 95 -7.17 25.01 24.67
CA GLU A 95 -6.37 26.21 24.54
C GLU A 95 -7.04 27.27 23.65
N ASN A 96 -8.24 26.96 23.12
CA ASN A 96 -8.98 27.81 22.20
C ASN A 96 -8.15 28.24 20.96
N VAL A 97 -7.40 27.30 20.38
CA VAL A 97 -6.49 27.53 19.25
C VAL A 97 -6.86 26.64 18.06
N GLY A 98 -6.82 27.19 16.86
CA GLY A 98 -7.00 26.47 15.59
C GLY A 98 -5.92 26.80 14.57
N LEU A 99 -5.45 25.80 13.84
CA LEU A 99 -4.50 25.93 12.73
C LEU A 99 -5.10 25.32 11.47
N PHE A 100 -4.97 26.04 10.36
CA PHE A 100 -5.32 25.53 9.04
C PHE A 100 -4.25 25.90 8.03
N ILE A 101 -3.83 24.92 7.24
CA ILE A 101 -2.94 25.10 6.10
C ILE A 101 -3.50 24.33 4.91
N SER A 102 -3.39 24.92 3.71
CA SER A 102 -3.74 24.27 2.45
C SER A 102 -2.73 24.66 1.38
N MET A 103 -2.27 23.68 0.61
CA MET A 103 -1.24 23.81 -0.43
C MET A 103 -1.81 23.24 -1.74
N ASN A 104 -1.48 23.83 -2.89
CA ASN A 104 -2.09 23.52 -4.21
C ASN A 104 -1.09 22.93 -5.24
N SER A 105 -0.06 22.26 -4.74
CA SER A 105 0.95 21.55 -5.50
C SER A 105 1.63 20.55 -4.58
N SER A 106 2.05 19.38 -5.06
CA SER A 106 2.81 18.41 -4.26
C SER A 106 4.23 18.88 -3.89
N GLY A 107 4.64 20.08 -4.33
CA GLY A 107 5.97 20.60 -4.05
C GLY A 107 7.06 19.89 -4.87
N LYS A 108 8.34 20.21 -4.61
CA LYS A 108 9.44 19.38 -5.11
C LYS A 108 9.55 18.16 -4.20
N GLU A 109 9.68 16.97 -4.77
CA GLU A 109 9.92 15.72 -4.02
C GLU A 109 8.89 15.43 -2.90
N GLY A 110 7.63 15.89 -3.05
CA GLY A 110 6.58 15.62 -2.06
C GLY A 110 6.70 16.41 -0.75
N VAL A 111 7.43 17.53 -0.74
CA VAL A 111 7.75 18.32 0.48
C VAL A 111 6.52 18.89 1.22
N THR A 112 5.31 18.82 0.68
CA THR A 112 4.08 19.32 1.33
C THR A 112 3.76 18.59 2.63
N GLY A 113 3.98 17.27 2.70
CA GLY A 113 3.84 16.50 3.94
C GLY A 113 4.75 17.01 5.04
N PRO A 114 6.08 17.03 4.82
CA PRO A 114 7.04 17.63 5.75
C PRO A 114 6.69 19.04 6.19
N ILE A 115 6.31 19.94 5.27
CA ILE A 115 5.94 21.33 5.62
C ILE A 115 4.76 21.37 6.59
N ARG A 116 3.70 20.59 6.33
CA ARG A 116 2.52 20.53 7.23
C ARG A 116 2.90 20.01 8.62
N ASN A 117 3.75 18.98 8.68
CA ASN A 117 4.23 18.43 9.96
C ASN A 117 5.12 19.43 10.71
N THR A 118 6.10 20.04 10.05
CA THR A 118 6.99 21.04 10.68
C THR A 118 6.23 22.24 11.21
N LEU A 119 5.23 22.72 10.48
CA LEU A 119 4.38 23.82 10.96
C LEU A 119 3.65 23.43 12.24
N PHE A 120 3.08 22.22 12.29
CA PHE A 120 2.36 21.73 13.46
C PHE A 120 3.28 21.50 14.67
N GLU A 121 4.37 20.77 14.47
CA GLU A 121 5.36 20.45 15.52
C GLU A 121 6.02 21.74 16.04
N GLY A 122 6.51 22.59 15.14
CA GLY A 122 7.14 23.86 15.52
C GLY A 122 6.17 24.84 16.22
N PHE A 123 4.89 24.80 15.88
CA PHE A 123 3.88 25.56 16.63
C PHE A 123 3.74 25.00 18.05
N ALA A 124 3.59 23.68 18.20
CA ALA A 124 3.45 23.05 19.50
C ALA A 124 4.72 23.23 20.37
N ASP A 125 5.91 23.14 19.80
CA ASP A 125 7.17 23.38 20.53
C ASP A 125 7.31 24.81 21.01
N ARG A 126 6.83 25.78 20.22
CA ARG A 126 6.89 27.19 20.57
C ARG A 126 5.87 27.59 21.63
N TYR A 127 4.63 27.14 21.49
CA TYR A 127 3.51 27.63 22.31
C TYR A 127 3.10 26.68 23.43
N PHE A 128 3.42 25.39 23.30
CA PHE A 128 3.16 24.33 24.29
C PHE A 128 4.44 23.55 24.60
N PRO A 129 5.55 24.21 24.99
CA PRO A 129 6.81 23.51 25.22
C PRO A 129 6.66 22.48 26.34
N LEU A 130 7.14 21.26 26.09
CA LEU A 130 7.23 20.20 27.09
C LEU A 130 8.60 19.55 27.02
N GLU A 131 9.36 19.61 28.12
CA GLU A 131 10.58 18.83 28.23
C GLU A 131 10.26 17.34 28.31
N ARG A 132 10.62 16.59 27.26
CA ARG A 132 10.40 15.14 27.19
C ARG A 132 11.69 14.41 27.50
N THR A 133 11.70 13.70 28.63
CA THR A 133 12.76 12.71 28.93
C THR A 133 12.27 11.31 28.55
N ILE A 134 12.71 10.81 27.40
CA ILE A 134 12.42 9.43 26.98
C ILE A 134 13.32 8.47 27.76
N LYS A 135 12.70 7.61 28.57
CA LYS A 135 13.40 6.57 29.34
C LYS A 135 12.96 5.20 28.82
N ALA A 136 13.92 4.29 28.69
CA ALA A 136 13.61 2.90 28.40
C ALA A 136 12.72 2.33 29.52
N GLY A 137 11.61 1.69 29.14
CA GLY A 137 10.68 1.03 30.06
C GLY A 137 10.92 -0.46 30.21
N VAL A 138 11.82 -1.02 29.40
CA VAL A 138 12.25 -2.42 29.43
C VAL A 138 13.77 -2.48 29.28
N ASP A 139 14.39 -3.60 29.66
CA ASP A 139 15.81 -3.82 29.44
C ASP A 139 16.14 -4.02 27.95
N GLU A 140 17.41 -3.81 27.57
CA GLU A 140 17.86 -3.88 26.17
C GLU A 140 17.62 -5.24 25.52
N LYS A 141 17.72 -6.33 26.28
CA LYS A 141 17.53 -7.68 25.74
C LYS A 141 16.05 -7.89 25.40
N THR A 142 15.16 -7.53 26.31
CA THR A 142 13.71 -7.56 26.07
C THR A 142 13.31 -6.68 24.88
N ALA A 143 13.86 -5.46 24.80
CA ALA A 143 13.61 -4.57 23.67
C ALA A 143 14.05 -5.16 22.33
N ALA A 144 15.23 -5.79 22.28
CA ALA A 144 15.72 -6.46 21.08
C ALA A 144 14.85 -7.68 20.69
N GLU A 145 14.31 -8.40 21.66
CA GLU A 145 13.36 -9.50 21.41
C GLU A 145 12.03 -8.98 20.84
N HIS A 146 11.46 -7.94 21.42
CA HIS A 146 10.25 -7.30 20.91
C HIS A 146 10.44 -6.71 19.51
N ALA A 147 11.57 -6.05 19.25
CA ALA A 147 11.91 -5.54 17.92
C ALA A 147 11.98 -6.67 16.88
N LYS A 148 12.58 -7.82 17.23
CA LYS A 148 12.59 -9.02 16.37
C LYS A 148 11.19 -9.56 16.10
N MET A 149 10.31 -9.56 17.10
CA MET A 149 8.90 -9.98 16.91
C MET A 149 8.15 -9.05 15.95
N LEU A 150 8.51 -7.77 15.90
CA LEU A 150 7.90 -6.78 15.01
C LEU A 150 8.49 -6.78 13.60
N ALA A 151 9.72 -7.26 13.41
CA ALA A 151 10.33 -7.28 12.09
C ALA A 151 9.47 -8.07 11.08
N GLY A 152 9.32 -7.52 9.87
CA GLY A 152 8.60 -8.16 8.78
C GLY A 152 7.85 -7.22 7.84
N THR A 153 7.02 -7.82 6.99
CA THR A 153 6.16 -7.13 6.04
C THR A 153 4.74 -7.02 6.60
N TYR A 154 4.15 -5.85 6.44
CA TYR A 154 2.80 -5.51 6.88
C TYR A 154 1.98 -4.93 5.74
N ILE A 155 0.67 -5.13 5.81
CA ILE A 155 -0.33 -4.52 4.91
C ILE A 155 -1.22 -3.59 5.73
N SER A 156 -1.72 -2.53 5.10
CA SER A 156 -2.61 -1.55 5.73
C SER A 156 -4.02 -2.10 5.87
N SER A 157 -4.70 -1.86 6.99
CA SER A 157 -6.14 -2.13 7.15
C SER A 157 -7.01 -1.26 6.24
N ARG A 158 -6.49 -0.10 5.81
CA ARG A 158 -7.12 0.79 4.84
C ARG A 158 -6.56 0.47 3.45
N ARG A 159 -7.29 -0.35 2.70
CA ARG A 159 -6.91 -0.86 1.37
C ARG A 159 -8.13 -1.35 0.60
N ALA A 160 -7.97 -1.57 -0.70
CA ALA A 160 -8.96 -2.27 -1.52
C ALA A 160 -8.82 -3.78 -1.30
N GLU A 161 -9.78 -4.41 -0.61
CA GLU A 161 -9.70 -5.83 -0.23
C GLU A 161 -10.41 -6.77 -1.23
N SER A 162 -11.46 -6.30 -1.89
CA SER A 162 -12.37 -7.14 -2.68
C SER A 162 -12.36 -6.85 -4.18
N SER A 163 -11.42 -6.03 -4.65
CA SER A 163 -11.34 -5.59 -6.04
C SER A 163 -9.93 -5.78 -6.60
N PHE A 164 -9.77 -5.63 -7.92
CA PHE A 164 -8.47 -5.77 -8.59
C PHE A 164 -7.42 -4.76 -8.07
N MET A 165 -7.85 -3.66 -7.45
CA MET A 165 -6.97 -2.68 -6.82
C MET A 165 -6.15 -3.28 -5.66
N LYS A 166 -6.57 -4.43 -5.11
CA LYS A 166 -5.77 -5.22 -4.16
C LYS A 166 -4.40 -5.57 -4.72
N ALA A 167 -4.27 -5.75 -6.04
CA ALA A 167 -3.01 -6.08 -6.70
C ALA A 167 -1.89 -5.05 -6.45
N LEU A 168 -2.22 -3.81 -6.04
CA LEU A 168 -1.24 -2.81 -5.61
C LEU A 168 -0.40 -3.30 -4.42
N GLU A 169 -0.91 -4.20 -3.57
CA GLU A 169 -0.15 -4.77 -2.46
C GLU A 169 1.05 -5.62 -2.92
N LEU A 170 1.01 -6.17 -4.15
CA LEU A 170 2.14 -6.89 -4.72
C LEU A 170 3.34 -5.98 -4.99
N ALA A 171 3.13 -4.66 -5.10
CA ALA A 171 4.22 -3.69 -5.25
C ALA A 171 5.06 -3.54 -3.98
N GLY A 172 4.59 -4.08 -2.85
CA GLY A 172 5.32 -4.14 -1.59
C GLY A 172 4.55 -3.47 -0.46
N GLY A 173 4.23 -4.26 0.57
CA GLY A 173 3.73 -3.74 1.84
C GLY A 173 4.78 -2.95 2.62
N MET A 174 4.39 -2.38 3.76
CA MET A 174 5.29 -1.66 4.64
C MET A 174 6.21 -2.62 5.39
N LYS A 175 7.49 -2.28 5.47
CA LYS A 175 8.50 -3.11 6.13
C LYS A 175 8.96 -2.47 7.42
N ILE A 176 8.86 -3.23 8.50
CA ILE A 176 9.53 -2.92 9.76
C ILE A 176 10.81 -3.76 9.78
N GLY A 177 11.95 -3.08 9.85
CA GLY A 177 13.28 -3.68 9.78
C GLY A 177 14.02 -3.60 11.12
N LEU A 178 15.23 -4.14 11.11
CA LEU A 178 16.20 -4.01 12.18
C LEU A 178 17.51 -3.46 11.64
N ASP A 179 18.20 -2.63 12.41
CA ASP A 179 19.57 -2.22 12.11
C ASP A 179 20.59 -3.31 12.51
N ALA A 180 21.87 -3.07 12.24
CA ALA A 180 22.95 -4.01 12.58
C ALA A 180 23.11 -4.25 14.09
N LYS A 181 22.54 -3.39 14.94
CA LYS A 181 22.55 -3.50 16.40
C LYS A 181 21.26 -4.15 16.94
N GLY A 182 20.31 -4.49 16.07
CA GLY A 182 19.02 -5.06 16.44
C GLY A 182 17.97 -4.04 16.87
N ASN A 183 18.20 -2.74 16.65
CA ASN A 183 17.20 -1.71 16.92
C ASN A 183 16.17 -1.65 15.80
N LEU A 184 14.96 -1.22 16.16
CA LEU A 184 13.86 -1.07 15.24
C LEU A 184 14.12 0.01 14.18
N VAL A 185 13.84 -0.31 12.92
CA VAL A 185 13.85 0.64 11.80
C VAL A 185 12.47 0.67 11.16
N LEU A 186 11.82 1.82 11.23
CA LEU A 186 10.53 2.06 10.59
C LEU A 186 10.72 2.58 9.15
N PRO A 187 9.73 2.41 8.26
CA PRO A 187 9.82 2.90 6.88
C PRO A 187 9.56 4.42 6.76
N PHE A 188 9.46 5.13 7.89
CA PHE A 188 9.21 6.57 7.95
C PHE A 188 10.49 7.27 8.40
N LYS A 189 10.89 8.28 7.63
CA LYS A 189 11.98 9.17 7.99
C LYS A 189 11.45 10.33 8.83
N ASN A 190 12.31 10.90 9.67
CA ASN A 190 11.98 12.15 10.35
C ASN A 190 11.87 13.32 9.35
N THR A 191 11.45 14.48 9.85
CA THR A 191 11.35 15.73 9.10
C THR A 191 12.68 16.14 8.42
N GLY A 192 13.82 15.75 8.98
CA GLY A 192 15.16 15.96 8.40
C GLY A 192 15.58 14.95 7.34
N GLY A 193 14.75 13.94 7.03
CA GLY A 193 15.06 12.90 6.05
C GLY A 193 15.98 11.78 6.56
N GLU A 194 16.31 11.79 7.85
CA GLU A 194 17.10 10.78 8.54
C GLU A 194 16.22 9.68 9.13
N GLN A 195 16.84 8.53 9.44
CA GLN A 195 16.16 7.46 10.15
C GLN A 195 16.02 7.81 11.63
N SER A 196 14.79 7.83 12.12
CA SER A 196 14.48 8.08 13.52
C SER A 196 15.01 6.96 14.42
N LYS A 197 15.51 7.35 15.60
CA LYS A 197 15.84 6.39 16.66
C LYS A 197 14.61 6.19 17.54
N TRP A 198 14.35 4.93 17.90
CA TRP A 198 13.17 4.56 18.68
C TRP A 198 13.59 3.86 19.97
N VAL A 199 12.98 4.25 21.08
CA VAL A 199 13.22 3.64 22.40
C VAL A 199 11.92 3.04 22.90
N GLU A 200 11.97 1.80 23.37
CA GLU A 200 10.82 1.15 23.97
C GLU A 200 10.58 1.70 25.39
N THR A 201 9.50 2.45 25.58
CA THR A 201 9.17 3.13 26.85
C THR A 201 8.18 2.35 27.71
N ALA A 202 7.49 1.38 27.12
CA ALA A 202 6.67 0.37 27.77
C ALA A 202 6.58 -0.87 26.86
N PRO A 203 6.22 -2.06 27.36
CA PRO A 203 6.10 -3.24 26.53
C PRO A 203 5.26 -2.99 25.28
N PHE A 204 5.88 -3.17 24.12
CA PHE A 204 5.34 -2.90 22.80
C PHE A 204 4.92 -1.45 22.50
N VAL A 205 5.53 -0.47 23.17
CA VAL A 205 5.35 0.96 22.93
C VAL A 205 6.70 1.63 22.75
N TRP A 206 6.91 2.25 21.59
CA TRP A 206 8.13 2.95 21.24
C TRP A 206 7.87 4.44 21.07
N GLU A 207 8.81 5.24 21.54
CA GLU A 207 8.84 6.68 21.30
C GLU A 207 10.05 7.07 20.47
N GLU A 208 9.85 8.04 19.58
CA GLU A 208 10.88 8.62 18.75
C GLU A 208 11.79 9.54 19.58
N VAL A 209 13.10 9.28 19.53
CA VAL A 209 14.10 10.12 20.21
C VAL A 209 14.27 11.44 19.47
N GLY A 210 14.01 12.54 20.18
CA GLY A 210 14.11 13.90 19.64
C GLY A 210 12.96 14.30 18.71
N GLY A 211 11.87 13.53 18.69
CA GLY A 211 10.67 13.82 17.90
C GLY A 211 9.37 13.60 18.67
N HIS A 212 8.26 13.60 17.95
CA HIS A 212 6.91 13.46 18.51
C HIS A 212 6.28 12.09 18.25
N GLY A 213 6.91 11.25 17.41
CA GLY A 213 6.37 9.96 17.02
C GLY A 213 6.23 8.97 18.19
N ARG A 214 5.11 8.24 18.19
CA ARG A 214 4.91 7.05 19.01
C ARG A 214 4.42 5.90 18.14
N MET A 215 4.91 4.70 18.41
CA MET A 215 4.52 3.46 17.76
C MET A 215 4.07 2.47 18.83
N ALA A 216 3.02 1.71 18.56
CA ALA A 216 2.59 0.64 19.44
C ALA A 216 2.19 -0.61 18.66
N ALA A 217 2.34 -1.75 19.31
CA ALA A 217 1.87 -3.03 18.80
C ALA A 217 0.99 -3.75 19.83
N LYS A 218 0.01 -4.49 19.32
CA LYS A 218 -0.84 -5.40 20.09
C LYS A 218 -0.50 -6.82 19.70
N LEU A 219 -0.33 -7.68 20.72
CA LEU A 219 -0.13 -9.11 20.53
C LEU A 219 -1.41 -9.89 20.89
N VAL A 220 -1.65 -10.96 20.17
CA VAL A 220 -2.64 -12.01 20.47
C VAL A 220 -1.92 -13.35 20.35
N ASP A 221 -1.99 -14.19 21.38
CA ASP A 221 -1.31 -15.49 21.45
C ASP A 221 0.20 -15.44 21.12
N GLY A 222 0.88 -14.40 21.61
CA GLY A 222 2.31 -14.19 21.38
C GLY A 222 2.69 -13.77 19.96
N LYS A 223 1.70 -13.47 19.10
CA LYS A 223 1.91 -12.98 17.72
C LYS A 223 1.42 -11.55 17.60
N VAL A 224 2.12 -10.76 16.80
CA VAL A 224 1.71 -9.40 16.46
C VAL A 224 0.39 -9.46 15.68
N ASP A 225 -0.66 -8.90 16.28
CA ASP A 225 -2.00 -8.75 15.70
C ASP A 225 -2.06 -7.43 14.91
N TRP A 226 -1.79 -6.33 15.60
CA TRP A 226 -1.77 -4.98 15.02
C TRP A 226 -0.50 -4.23 15.40
N VAL A 227 0.00 -3.40 14.50
CA VAL A 227 1.00 -2.37 14.78
C VAL A 227 0.59 -1.07 14.09
N SER A 228 0.87 0.08 14.70
CA SER A 228 0.68 1.37 14.05
C SER A 228 1.56 2.44 14.68
N ILE A 229 1.60 3.61 14.05
CA ILE A 229 2.32 4.80 14.48
C ILE A 229 1.33 5.97 14.57
N ASP A 230 1.55 6.91 15.48
CA ASP A 230 0.68 8.07 15.73
C ASP A 230 0.23 8.78 14.45
N ALA A 231 1.12 8.92 13.46
CA ALA A 231 0.85 9.58 12.18
C ALA A 231 -0.27 8.93 11.34
N ILE A 232 -0.54 7.62 11.51
CA ILE A 232 -1.53 6.89 10.71
C ILE A 232 -2.55 6.10 11.54
N SER A 233 -2.28 5.89 12.83
CA SER A 233 -3.10 5.07 13.75
C SER A 233 -4.56 5.49 13.86
N ALA A 234 -4.86 6.75 13.59
CA ALA A 234 -6.24 7.21 13.53
C ALA A 234 -7.02 6.63 12.32
N ILE A 235 -6.36 6.44 11.18
CA ILE A 235 -7.01 6.11 9.89
C ILE A 235 -6.70 4.70 9.39
N MET A 236 -5.64 4.07 9.89
CA MET A 236 -5.26 2.71 9.50
C MET A 236 -4.39 2.03 10.55
N MET A 237 -4.47 0.70 10.55
CA MET A 237 -3.62 -0.20 11.33
C MET A 237 -2.83 -1.08 10.37
N LEU A 238 -1.70 -1.59 10.83
CA LEU A 238 -0.87 -2.49 10.05
C LEU A 238 -0.99 -3.90 10.61
N GLN A 239 -1.20 -4.85 9.70
CA GLN A 239 -1.34 -6.26 10.04
C GLN A 239 -0.41 -7.10 9.19
N ARG A 240 -0.06 -8.28 9.68
CA ARG A 240 0.69 -9.24 8.86
C ARG A 240 -0.21 -9.75 7.73
N PRO A 241 0.28 -9.83 6.48
CA PRO A 241 -0.51 -10.39 5.39
C PRO A 241 -0.79 -11.88 5.67
N ALA A 242 -1.93 -12.36 5.17
CA ALA A 242 -2.18 -13.80 5.16
C ALA A 242 -1.05 -14.52 4.40
N TRP A 243 -0.63 -15.69 4.91
CA TRP A 243 0.53 -16.39 4.37
C TRP A 243 0.44 -16.60 2.85
N TYR A 244 -0.76 -16.89 2.33
CA TYR A 244 -1.00 -17.19 0.92
C TYR A 244 -1.02 -15.96 0.01
N ALA A 245 -1.13 -14.75 0.58
CA ALA A 245 -1.15 -13.47 -0.14
C ALA A 245 0.05 -12.59 0.23
N SER A 246 1.02 -13.12 0.98
CA SER A 246 2.17 -12.36 1.46
C SER A 246 3.04 -11.88 0.30
N PRO A 247 3.28 -10.56 0.16
CA PRO A 247 4.19 -10.02 -0.84
C PRO A 247 5.62 -10.55 -0.71
N GLY A 248 6.01 -11.04 0.47
CA GLY A 248 7.36 -11.55 0.73
C GLY A 248 7.78 -12.72 -0.16
N TRP A 249 6.85 -13.58 -0.56
CA TRP A 249 7.13 -14.69 -1.49
C TRP A 249 6.34 -14.56 -2.80
N LEU A 250 5.14 -13.97 -2.77
CA LEU A 250 4.28 -13.95 -3.93
C LEU A 250 4.75 -12.93 -4.97
N THR A 251 5.27 -11.77 -4.55
CA THR A 251 5.88 -10.80 -5.47
C THR A 251 7.09 -11.40 -6.21
N PRO A 252 8.13 -11.95 -5.57
CA PRO A 252 9.22 -12.59 -6.30
C PRO A 252 8.76 -13.80 -7.11
N GLY A 253 7.75 -14.55 -6.64
CA GLY A 253 7.14 -15.65 -7.38
C GLY A 253 6.47 -15.21 -8.68
N VAL A 254 5.68 -14.12 -8.65
CA VAL A 254 5.05 -13.53 -9.83
C VAL A 254 6.10 -12.97 -10.78
N LEU A 255 7.14 -12.30 -10.28
CA LEU A 255 8.24 -11.79 -11.12
C LEU A 255 9.03 -12.91 -11.80
N ALA A 256 9.36 -13.98 -11.06
CA ALA A 256 10.01 -15.17 -11.62
C ALA A 256 9.11 -15.86 -12.65
N GLY A 257 7.81 -15.98 -12.35
CA GLY A 257 6.82 -16.53 -13.28
C GLY A 257 6.72 -15.71 -14.57
N LEU A 258 6.67 -14.38 -14.45
CA LEU A 258 6.67 -13.46 -15.58
C LEU A 258 7.94 -13.61 -16.42
N ALA A 259 9.11 -13.77 -15.80
CA ALA A 259 10.37 -14.01 -16.50
C ALA A 259 10.34 -15.35 -17.26
N VAL A 260 9.90 -16.44 -16.63
CA VAL A 260 9.82 -17.77 -17.27
C VAL A 260 8.83 -17.76 -18.44
N LEU A 261 7.64 -17.19 -18.27
CA LEU A 261 6.65 -17.10 -19.34
C LEU A 261 7.09 -16.13 -20.44
N GLY A 262 7.70 -15.00 -20.08
CA GLY A 262 8.28 -14.05 -21.03
C GLY A 262 9.37 -14.67 -21.89
N LEU A 263 10.32 -15.39 -21.27
CA LEU A 263 11.35 -16.15 -22.00
C LEU A 263 10.74 -17.25 -22.88
N THR A 264 9.69 -17.92 -22.39
CA THR A 264 8.96 -18.93 -23.17
C THR A 264 8.30 -18.30 -24.40
N ALA A 265 7.61 -17.16 -24.24
CA ALA A 265 6.99 -16.41 -25.32
C ALA A 265 8.04 -15.95 -26.34
N LEU A 266 9.13 -15.32 -25.88
CA LEU A 266 10.23 -14.82 -26.72
C LEU A 266 10.99 -15.93 -27.45
N SER A 267 11.01 -17.15 -26.91
CA SER A 267 11.62 -18.30 -27.59
C SER A 267 10.97 -18.59 -28.96
N TRP A 268 9.74 -18.13 -29.20
CA TRP A 268 9.06 -18.31 -30.47
C TRP A 268 9.63 -17.43 -31.60
N PRO A 269 9.58 -16.08 -31.52
CA PRO A 269 10.15 -15.21 -32.55
C PRO A 269 11.67 -15.39 -32.65
N ILE A 270 12.38 -15.50 -31.53
CA ILE A 270 13.84 -15.72 -31.53
C ILE A 270 14.18 -17.02 -32.24
N GLY A 271 13.50 -18.12 -31.89
CA GLY A 271 13.70 -19.40 -32.53
C GLY A 271 13.39 -19.37 -34.03
N ALA A 272 12.39 -18.59 -34.47
CA ALA A 272 12.07 -18.43 -35.88
C ALA A 272 13.18 -17.71 -36.65
N VAL A 273 13.74 -16.63 -36.08
CA VAL A 273 14.88 -15.89 -36.67
C VAL A 273 16.12 -16.76 -36.74
N VAL A 274 16.46 -17.46 -35.65
CA VAL A 274 17.61 -18.38 -35.60
C VAL A 274 17.46 -19.50 -36.62
N ARG A 275 16.30 -20.16 -36.69
CA ARG A 275 16.03 -21.20 -37.70
C ARG A 275 16.17 -20.68 -39.13
N ARG A 276 15.66 -19.47 -39.41
CA ARG A 276 15.80 -18.82 -40.73
C ARG A 276 17.25 -18.51 -41.06
N ARG A 277 18.03 -18.01 -40.10
CA ARG A 277 19.45 -17.66 -40.28
C ARG A 277 20.35 -18.87 -40.52
N TYR A 278 20.07 -19.99 -39.86
CA TYR A 278 20.89 -21.21 -39.93
C TYR A 278 20.28 -22.32 -40.80
N GLY A 279 19.20 -22.04 -41.54
CA GLY A 279 18.55 -23.02 -42.43
C GLY A 279 17.93 -24.23 -41.72
N ALA A 280 17.68 -24.15 -40.41
CA ALA A 280 17.18 -25.26 -39.61
C ALA A 280 15.64 -25.36 -39.65
N GLN A 281 15.11 -26.58 -39.75
CA GLN A 281 13.66 -26.82 -39.65
C GLN A 281 13.22 -27.04 -38.21
N LEU A 282 11.94 -26.78 -37.93
CA LEU A 282 11.36 -27.04 -36.61
C LEU A 282 11.13 -28.56 -36.46
N PRO A 283 11.73 -29.23 -35.48
CA PRO A 283 11.72 -30.70 -35.39
C PRO A 283 10.41 -31.28 -34.83
N PHE A 284 9.39 -30.44 -34.59
CA PHE A 284 8.11 -30.85 -33.99
C PHE A 284 7.04 -31.06 -35.06
N THR A 285 6.32 -32.17 -34.98
CA THR A 285 5.19 -32.50 -35.87
C THR A 285 3.95 -32.88 -35.04
N GLY A 286 2.76 -32.89 -35.67
CA GLY A 286 1.53 -33.36 -35.04
C GLY A 286 1.19 -32.68 -33.71
N LYS A 287 0.95 -33.50 -32.67
CA LYS A 287 0.57 -33.04 -31.32
C LYS A 287 1.66 -32.19 -30.66
N ASP A 288 2.93 -32.53 -30.86
CA ASP A 288 4.05 -31.78 -30.29
C ASP A 288 4.12 -30.35 -30.84
N LEU A 289 3.88 -30.19 -32.15
CA LEU A 289 3.85 -28.88 -32.79
C LEU A 289 2.71 -28.02 -32.23
N LYS A 290 1.52 -28.63 -32.04
CA LYS A 290 0.36 -27.95 -31.49
C LYS A 290 0.64 -27.43 -30.07
N VAL A 291 1.15 -28.30 -29.18
CA VAL A 291 1.47 -27.90 -27.80
C VAL A 291 2.61 -26.89 -27.75
N PHE A 292 3.65 -27.06 -28.58
CA PHE A 292 4.73 -26.08 -28.70
C PHE A 292 4.21 -24.66 -28.99
N ARG A 293 3.27 -24.53 -29.93
CA ARG A 293 2.66 -23.24 -30.32
C ARG A 293 1.72 -22.72 -29.24
N LEU A 294 0.85 -23.58 -28.68
CA LEU A 294 -0.09 -23.19 -27.63
C LEU A 294 0.64 -22.67 -26.39
N VAL A 295 1.68 -23.38 -25.90
CA VAL A 295 2.46 -22.95 -24.73
C VAL A 295 3.01 -21.53 -24.93
N ARG A 296 3.55 -21.25 -26.12
CA ARG A 296 4.16 -19.95 -26.43
C ARG A 296 3.12 -18.85 -26.65
N GLY A 297 2.01 -19.18 -27.30
CA GLY A 297 0.89 -18.26 -27.50
C GLY A 297 0.23 -17.87 -26.18
N PHE A 298 -0.07 -18.83 -25.32
CA PHE A 298 -0.62 -18.56 -24.00
C PHE A 298 0.39 -17.85 -23.09
N ALA A 299 1.67 -18.22 -23.13
CA ALA A 299 2.71 -17.49 -22.39
C ALA A 299 2.78 -16.02 -22.82
N ALA A 300 2.74 -15.75 -24.13
CA ALA A 300 2.70 -14.38 -24.65
C ALA A 300 1.44 -13.62 -24.21
N ALA A 301 0.27 -14.27 -24.25
CA ALA A 301 -0.99 -13.69 -23.80
C ALA A 301 -0.98 -13.36 -22.31
N VAL A 302 -0.50 -14.27 -21.45
CA VAL A 302 -0.36 -14.03 -20.00
C VAL A 302 0.59 -12.88 -19.73
N THR A 303 1.76 -12.84 -20.38
CA THR A 303 2.71 -11.74 -20.24
C THR A 303 2.08 -10.41 -20.67
N ALA A 304 1.38 -10.36 -21.80
CA ALA A 304 0.71 -9.16 -22.28
C ALA A 304 -0.40 -8.69 -21.33
N VAL A 305 -1.21 -9.61 -20.78
CA VAL A 305 -2.25 -9.28 -19.80
C VAL A 305 -1.65 -8.71 -18.52
N LEU A 306 -0.58 -9.31 -17.98
CA LEU A 306 0.07 -8.79 -16.78
C LEU A 306 0.69 -7.40 -16.99
N ILE A 307 1.28 -7.16 -18.17
CA ILE A 307 1.74 -5.81 -18.55
C ILE A 307 0.54 -4.85 -18.65
N GLY A 308 -0.56 -5.28 -19.26
CA GLY A 308 -1.78 -4.48 -19.36
C GLY A 308 -2.35 -4.09 -18.00
N TRP A 309 -2.38 -5.03 -17.04
CA TRP A 309 -2.74 -4.74 -15.65
C TRP A 309 -1.80 -3.73 -15.00
N ALA A 310 -0.49 -3.92 -15.13
CA ALA A 310 0.49 -2.99 -14.57
C ALA A 310 0.34 -1.58 -15.15
N VAL A 311 0.18 -1.46 -16.47
CA VAL A 311 -0.05 -0.16 -17.14
C VAL A 311 -1.35 0.47 -16.66
N THR A 312 -2.45 -0.29 -16.60
CA THR A 312 -3.76 0.20 -16.16
C THR A 312 -3.70 0.73 -14.73
N LEU A 313 -3.13 -0.05 -13.80
CA LEU A 313 -2.98 0.35 -12.40
C LEU A 313 -2.08 1.59 -12.24
N VAL A 314 -0.94 1.65 -12.94
CA VAL A 314 -0.04 2.80 -12.91
C VAL A 314 -0.72 4.06 -13.46
N SER A 315 -1.46 3.94 -14.56
CA SER A 315 -2.24 5.04 -15.12
C SER A 315 -3.30 5.54 -14.14
N MET A 316 -4.08 4.64 -13.55
CA MET A 316 -5.12 4.97 -12.57
C MET A 316 -4.56 5.63 -11.30
N MET A 317 -3.36 5.23 -10.86
CA MET A 317 -2.69 5.86 -9.71
C MET A 317 -2.00 7.18 -10.04
N GLY A 318 -1.67 7.42 -11.32
CA GLY A 318 -1.08 8.68 -11.79
C GLY A 318 -2.11 9.77 -12.09
N ASP A 319 -3.36 9.40 -12.33
CA ASP A 319 -4.46 10.32 -12.63
C ASP A 319 -5.77 9.81 -12.02
N PHE A 320 -6.24 10.51 -10.98
CA PHE A 320 -7.45 10.10 -10.25
C PHE A 320 -8.72 10.23 -11.09
N HIS A 321 -8.71 10.97 -12.20
CA HIS A 321 -9.84 10.98 -13.13
C HIS A 321 -10.10 9.59 -13.73
N LEU A 322 -9.06 8.79 -13.92
CA LEU A 322 -9.16 7.44 -14.47
C LEU A 322 -9.80 6.43 -13.51
N LEU A 323 -9.94 6.79 -12.22
CA LEU A 323 -10.69 6.01 -11.23
C LEU A 323 -12.21 6.17 -11.40
N GLY A 324 -12.68 7.20 -12.11
CA GLY A 324 -14.10 7.52 -12.31
C GLY A 324 -14.79 6.76 -13.45
N GLY A 325 -14.32 5.57 -13.81
CA GLY A 325 -14.92 4.71 -14.84
C GLY A 325 -14.33 4.82 -16.25
N ALA A 326 -13.42 5.78 -16.50
CA ALA A 326 -12.81 5.97 -17.82
C ALA A 326 -12.03 4.75 -18.32
N MET A 327 -11.54 3.90 -17.40
CA MET A 327 -10.77 2.69 -17.68
C MET A 327 -11.58 1.39 -17.58
N ASP A 328 -12.91 1.45 -17.39
CA ASP A 328 -13.73 0.25 -17.19
C ASP A 328 -13.62 -0.75 -18.35
N TRP A 329 -13.58 -0.25 -19.59
CA TRP A 329 -13.40 -1.09 -20.77
C TRP A 329 -12.09 -1.88 -20.73
N ALA A 330 -11.00 -1.25 -20.27
CA ALA A 330 -9.69 -1.88 -20.17
C ALA A 330 -9.68 -2.94 -19.08
N VAL A 331 -10.31 -2.64 -17.93
CA VAL A 331 -10.49 -3.58 -16.83
C VAL A 331 -11.28 -4.80 -17.29
N TYR A 332 -12.43 -4.63 -17.95
CA TYR A 332 -13.22 -5.75 -18.47
C TYR A 332 -12.44 -6.57 -19.51
N LEU A 333 -11.74 -5.91 -20.44
CA LEU A 333 -10.92 -6.59 -21.43
C LEU A 333 -9.84 -7.45 -20.75
N LEU A 334 -9.13 -6.90 -19.77
CA LEU A 334 -8.08 -7.60 -19.03
C LEU A 334 -8.63 -8.76 -18.19
N GLN A 335 -9.81 -8.61 -17.59
CA GLN A 335 -10.47 -9.70 -16.86
C GLN A 335 -10.90 -10.82 -17.81
N ILE A 336 -11.52 -10.51 -18.95
CA ILE A 336 -11.98 -11.52 -19.93
C ILE A 336 -10.79 -12.25 -20.56
N VAL A 337 -9.86 -11.49 -21.15
CA VAL A 337 -8.68 -12.06 -21.82
C VAL A 337 -7.78 -12.76 -20.80
N GLY A 338 -7.61 -12.16 -19.61
CA GLY A 338 -6.85 -12.73 -18.51
C GLY A 338 -7.42 -14.06 -18.04
N THR A 339 -8.73 -14.18 -17.86
CA THR A 339 -9.36 -15.45 -17.46
C THR A 339 -9.02 -16.59 -18.42
N ILE A 340 -9.17 -16.33 -19.72
CA ILE A 340 -8.85 -17.32 -20.76
C ILE A 340 -7.35 -17.61 -20.76
N ALA A 341 -6.51 -16.57 -20.69
CA ALA A 341 -5.06 -16.70 -20.74
C ALA A 341 -4.50 -17.46 -19.53
N PHE A 342 -4.89 -17.10 -18.30
CA PHE A 342 -4.36 -17.71 -17.07
C PHE A 342 -4.80 -19.18 -16.95
N ILE A 343 -6.08 -19.49 -17.13
CA ILE A 343 -6.60 -20.86 -17.04
C ILE A 343 -6.05 -21.72 -18.19
N GLY A 344 -6.08 -21.17 -19.41
CA GLY A 344 -5.56 -21.85 -20.59
C GLY A 344 -4.05 -22.12 -20.51
N MET A 345 -3.27 -21.20 -19.93
CA MET A 345 -1.85 -21.39 -19.71
C MET A 345 -1.58 -22.57 -18.76
N VAL A 346 -2.30 -22.70 -17.65
CA VAL A 346 -2.16 -23.85 -16.75
C VAL A 346 -2.50 -25.16 -17.45
N ALA A 347 -3.62 -25.21 -18.18
CA ALA A 347 -4.04 -26.41 -18.90
C ALA A 347 -3.00 -26.84 -19.96
N VAL A 348 -2.50 -25.88 -20.73
CA VAL A 348 -1.50 -26.13 -21.79
C VAL A 348 -0.12 -26.44 -21.21
N ALA A 349 0.27 -25.83 -20.09
CA ALA A 349 1.50 -26.15 -19.37
C ALA A 349 1.47 -27.59 -18.82
N ALA A 350 0.35 -28.00 -18.22
CA ALA A 350 0.16 -29.38 -17.74
C ALA A 350 0.21 -30.38 -18.90
N TRP A 351 -0.43 -30.08 -20.03
CA TRP A 351 -0.35 -30.92 -21.23
C TRP A 351 1.10 -31.00 -21.76
N SER A 352 1.81 -29.88 -21.79
CA SER A 352 3.22 -29.85 -22.18
C SER A 352 4.10 -30.68 -21.26
N LEU A 353 3.86 -30.63 -19.94
CA LEU A 353 4.59 -31.43 -18.96
C LEU A 353 4.37 -32.93 -19.24
N LEU A 354 3.13 -33.36 -19.41
CA LEU A 354 2.81 -34.75 -19.71
C LEU A 354 3.52 -35.24 -20.97
N LEU A 355 3.42 -34.51 -22.09
CA LEU A 355 4.08 -34.90 -23.35
C LEU A 355 5.61 -34.95 -23.24
N VAL A 356 6.20 -33.99 -22.52
CA VAL A 356 7.66 -33.94 -22.35
C VAL A 356 8.16 -35.12 -21.52
N TRP A 357 7.39 -35.57 -20.54
CA TRP A 357 7.77 -36.65 -19.64
C TRP A 357 7.43 -38.05 -20.16
N THR A 358 6.39 -38.19 -20.99
CA THR A 358 6.11 -39.44 -21.72
C THR A 358 6.99 -39.63 -22.95
N GLY A 359 7.62 -38.56 -23.44
CA GLY A 359 8.52 -38.59 -24.60
C GLY A 359 10.00 -38.74 -24.25
N ARG A 360 10.83 -39.04 -25.26
CA ARG A 360 12.30 -39.01 -25.15
C ARG A 360 12.82 -37.58 -25.26
N ARG A 361 12.58 -36.75 -24.24
CA ARG A 361 13.08 -35.36 -24.17
C ARG A 361 14.31 -35.24 -23.28
N GLY A 362 15.22 -34.34 -23.65
CA GLY A 362 16.39 -34.01 -22.85
C GLY A 362 16.04 -33.35 -21.52
N TRP A 363 16.99 -33.39 -20.57
CA TRP A 363 16.79 -32.88 -19.21
C TRP A 363 16.33 -31.42 -19.15
N PHE A 364 16.88 -30.55 -20.01
CA PHE A 364 16.48 -29.14 -20.06
C PHE A 364 14.99 -28.95 -20.38
N SER A 365 14.43 -29.73 -21.31
CA SER A 365 13.00 -29.65 -21.64
C SER A 365 12.12 -30.10 -20.47
N LYS A 366 12.54 -31.14 -19.74
CA LYS A 366 11.84 -31.63 -18.55
C LYS A 366 11.85 -30.57 -17.45
N LEU A 367 13.01 -30.00 -17.14
CA LEU A 367 13.12 -28.91 -16.17
C LEU A 367 12.28 -27.70 -16.56
N TRP A 368 12.40 -27.22 -17.80
CA TRP A 368 11.66 -26.04 -18.26
C TRP A 368 10.13 -26.27 -18.26
N SER A 369 9.67 -27.48 -18.58
CA SER A 369 8.24 -27.80 -18.50
C SER A 369 7.68 -27.73 -17.07
N ILE A 370 8.49 -28.07 -16.05
CA ILE A 370 8.13 -27.89 -14.64
C ILE A 370 8.07 -26.40 -14.32
N LEU A 371 9.10 -25.63 -14.70
CA LEU A 371 9.15 -24.19 -14.42
C LEU A 371 7.98 -23.43 -15.04
N VAL A 372 7.60 -23.76 -16.27
CA VAL A 372 6.44 -23.16 -16.95
C VAL A 372 5.14 -23.48 -16.23
N LEU A 373 4.95 -24.71 -15.76
CA LEU A 373 3.75 -25.08 -14.99
C LEU A 373 3.71 -24.37 -13.63
N LEU A 374 4.83 -24.35 -12.90
CA LEU A 374 4.93 -23.64 -11.62
C LEU A 374 4.66 -22.13 -11.80
N ALA A 375 5.24 -21.51 -12.82
CA ALA A 375 5.00 -20.11 -13.17
C ALA A 375 3.50 -19.85 -13.44
N ALA A 376 2.87 -20.72 -14.24
CA ALA A 376 1.44 -20.60 -14.56
C ALA A 376 0.56 -20.74 -13.31
N LEU A 377 0.87 -21.67 -12.41
CA LEU A 377 0.13 -21.88 -11.17
C LEU A 377 0.27 -20.69 -10.21
N VAL A 378 1.48 -20.15 -10.04
CA VAL A 378 1.71 -18.96 -9.18
C VAL A 378 0.98 -17.74 -9.72
N ILE A 379 1.02 -17.51 -11.04
CA ILE A 379 0.32 -16.39 -11.68
C ILE A 379 -1.20 -16.57 -11.57
N LEU A 380 -1.73 -17.77 -11.82
CA LEU A 380 -3.16 -18.04 -11.67
C LEU A 380 -3.61 -17.83 -10.21
N TRP A 381 -2.81 -18.29 -9.25
CA TRP A 381 -3.05 -18.06 -7.82
C TRP A 381 -3.11 -16.56 -7.50
N ALA A 382 -2.12 -15.79 -7.94
CA ALA A 382 -2.11 -14.34 -7.76
C ALA A 382 -3.33 -13.68 -8.42
N ALA A 383 -3.71 -14.11 -9.62
CA ALA A 383 -4.87 -13.56 -10.32
C ALA A 383 -6.18 -13.76 -9.54
N PHE A 384 -6.35 -14.91 -8.85
CA PHE A 384 -7.49 -15.13 -7.96
C PHE A 384 -7.37 -14.36 -6.63
N ALA A 385 -6.22 -14.47 -5.94
CA ALA A 385 -5.99 -13.88 -4.63
C ALA A 385 -6.10 -12.34 -4.65
N PHE A 386 -5.82 -11.72 -5.79
CA PHE A 386 -5.85 -10.26 -6.02
C PHE A 386 -6.96 -9.82 -6.98
N HIS A 387 -7.98 -10.65 -7.20
CA HIS A 387 -9.21 -10.28 -7.92
C HIS A 387 -9.01 -9.77 -9.36
N LEU A 388 -7.96 -10.22 -10.05
CA LEU A 388 -7.77 -9.97 -11.49
C LEU A 388 -8.77 -10.75 -12.35
N ILE A 389 -9.48 -11.71 -11.75
CA ILE A 389 -10.58 -12.48 -12.33
C ILE A 389 -11.82 -12.29 -11.45
N SER A 390 -12.45 -11.12 -11.51
CA SER A 390 -13.60 -10.77 -10.66
C SER A 390 -14.85 -10.29 -11.42
N PHE A 391 -14.71 -9.92 -12.70
CA PHE A 391 -15.82 -9.44 -13.55
C PHE A 391 -16.57 -8.22 -12.97
N GLY A 392 -15.83 -7.32 -12.32
CA GLY A 392 -16.35 -6.09 -11.72
C GLY A 392 -15.39 -4.91 -11.86
N VAL A 393 -15.98 -3.71 -11.92
CA VAL A 393 -15.29 -2.41 -11.99
C VAL A 393 -15.62 -1.51 -10.80
N GLN A 394 -16.28 -2.04 -9.78
CA GLN A 394 -16.43 -1.36 -8.50
C GLN A 394 -15.20 -1.65 -7.65
N PHE A 395 -14.45 -0.63 -7.26
CA PHE A 395 -13.19 -0.79 -6.53
C PHE A 395 -12.90 0.34 -5.54
#